data_AF-A0A662UGF1-F1
#
_entry.id   AF-A0A662UGF1-F1
#
_cell.length_a   1.000
_cell.length_b   1.000
_cell.length_c   1.000
_cell.angle_alpha   90.00
_cell.angle_beta   90.00
_cell.angle_gamma   90.00
#
_symmetry.space_group_name_H-M   'P 1'
#
loop_
_entity.id
_entity.type
_entity.pdbx_description
1 polymer ?
#
loop_
_entity_poly.entity_id
_entity_poly.type
_entity_poly.pdbx_seq_one_letter_code
_entity_poly.pdbx_strand_id
1 'polypeptide(L)'
;MCQGKAELIGCIPKEEIPEIIRRWFKKATIILSVECSIEYEGRATSTASKARRLIIIKEDGTVIVHGPTGRNPINWQPKAYVRGIIKDGEILIECIRLNPKEYLRIHLEGDPDIMIVPLSRG
;
A
#
# COMPACT_ATOMS: atom_id res chain seq x y z
N MET A 1 22.81 19.79 3.35
CA MET A 1 22.11 19.59 2.05
C MET A 1 21.17 18.41 2.19
N CYS A 2 19.85 18.64 2.14
CA CYS A 2 18.86 17.56 2.22
C CYS A 2 18.81 16.85 0.86
N GLN A 3 19.49 15.71 0.73
CA GLN A 3 19.49 14.92 -0.50
C GLN A 3 18.22 14.07 -0.65
N GLY A 4 17.28 14.08 0.30
CA GLY A 4 16.05 13.30 0.24
C GLY A 4 14.99 14.06 -0.53
N LYS A 5 15.03 14.02 -1.87
CA LYS A 5 13.90 14.53 -2.66
C LYS A 5 12.86 13.44 -2.72
N ALA A 6 11.76 13.60 -2.00
CA ALA A 6 10.55 12.86 -2.32
C ALA A 6 10.23 13.12 -3.80
N GLU A 7 9.94 12.05 -4.55
CA GLU A 7 9.86 12.12 -6.02
C GLU A 7 8.46 12.52 -6.51
N LEU A 8 7.44 12.20 -5.73
CA LEU A 8 6.06 12.56 -5.98
C LEU A 8 5.40 12.88 -4.65
N ILE A 9 4.70 14.02 -4.60
CA ILE A 9 3.87 14.45 -3.47
C ILE A 9 2.60 15.06 -4.05
N GLY A 10 1.43 14.53 -3.70
CA GLY A 10 0.15 15.12 -4.09
C GLY A 10 -0.99 14.12 -4.15
N CYS A 11 -2.17 14.61 -4.50
CA CYS A 11 -3.33 13.80 -4.82
C CYS A 11 -3.27 13.35 -6.28
N ILE A 12 -3.62 12.10 -6.55
CA ILE A 12 -3.62 11.51 -7.89
C ILE A 12 -4.90 10.71 -8.13
N PRO A 13 -5.35 10.52 -9.38
CA PRO A 13 -6.40 9.57 -9.69
C PRO A 13 -6.02 8.17 -9.22
N LYS A 14 -6.92 7.45 -8.56
CA LYS A 14 -6.64 6.08 -8.08
C LYS A 14 -6.28 5.11 -9.22
N GLU A 15 -6.70 5.40 -10.44
CA GLU A 15 -6.38 4.66 -11.68
C GLU A 15 -4.87 4.61 -11.98
N GLU A 16 -4.09 5.56 -11.46
CA GLU A 16 -2.63 5.63 -11.63
C GLU A 16 -1.88 4.66 -10.69
N ILE A 17 -2.54 4.12 -9.66
CA ILE A 17 -1.89 3.31 -8.62
C ILE A 17 -1.20 2.04 -9.16
N PRO A 18 -1.78 1.26 -10.08
CA PRO A 18 -1.09 0.12 -10.67
C PRO A 18 0.24 0.50 -11.31
N GLU A 19 0.28 1.59 -12.07
CA GLU A 19 1.49 2.07 -12.73
C GLU A 19 2.52 2.58 -11.72
N ILE A 20 2.08 3.32 -10.71
CA ILE A 20 2.94 3.81 -9.62
C ILE A 20 3.56 2.65 -8.85
N ILE A 21 2.77 1.64 -8.44
CA ILE A 21 3.28 0.46 -7.75
C ILE A 21 4.27 -0.27 -8.65
N ARG A 22 3.93 -0.49 -9.92
CA ARG A 22 4.85 -1.14 -10.89
C ARG A 22 6.17 -0.40 -11.02
N ARG A 23 6.14 0.94 -11.05
CA ARG A 23 7.31 1.80 -11.19
C ARG A 23 8.20 1.79 -9.95
N TRP A 24 7.60 1.88 -8.77
CA TRP A 24 8.28 2.23 -7.51
C TRP A 24 8.45 1.06 -6.53
N PHE A 25 7.70 -0.03 -6.67
CA PHE A 25 7.82 -1.18 -5.80
C PHE A 25 9.26 -1.71 -5.81
N LYS A 26 9.83 -1.90 -4.61
CA LYS A 26 11.25 -2.24 -4.36
C LYS A 26 12.30 -1.21 -4.79
N LYS A 27 11.90 -0.01 -5.20
CA LYS A 27 12.82 1.10 -5.53
C LYS A 27 12.69 2.29 -4.59
N ALA A 28 11.50 2.51 -4.04
CA ALA A 28 11.22 3.55 -3.08
C ALA A 28 10.11 3.10 -2.11
N THR A 29 10.06 3.74 -0.95
CA THR A 29 8.92 3.60 -0.04
C THR A 29 7.74 4.38 -0.59
N ILE A 30 6.60 3.71 -0.76
CA ILE A 30 5.34 4.30 -1.22
C ILE A 30 4.46 4.51 0.01
N ILE A 31 4.00 5.74 0.22
CA ILE A 31 3.09 6.10 1.31
C ILE A 31 1.81 6.64 0.68
N LEU A 32 0.66 6.10 1.09
CA LEU A 32 -0.66 6.49 0.60
C LEU A 32 -1.56 6.85 1.78
N SER A 33 -2.37 7.90 1.64
CA SER A 33 -3.49 8.19 2.52
C SER A 33 -4.77 8.21 1.69
N VAL A 34 -5.65 7.25 1.92
CA VAL A 34 -6.82 7.03 1.05
C VAL A 34 -7.96 6.38 1.81
N GLU A 35 -9.19 6.61 1.35
CA GLU A 35 -10.34 5.81 1.78
C GLU A 35 -10.27 4.43 1.12
N CYS A 36 -10.30 3.38 1.93
CA CYS A 36 -10.20 2.01 1.45
C CYS A 36 -10.98 1.04 2.31
N SER A 37 -11.25 -0.14 1.78
CA SER A 37 -11.62 -1.33 2.55
C SER A 37 -10.50 -2.37 2.44
N ILE A 38 -10.43 -3.30 3.39
CA ILE A 38 -9.36 -4.29 3.47
C ILE A 38 -9.94 -5.68 3.59
N GLU A 39 -9.36 -6.61 2.84
CA GLU A 39 -9.53 -8.04 3.01
C GLU A 39 -8.17 -8.68 3.27
N TYR A 40 -8.09 -9.51 4.30
CA TYR A 40 -6.93 -10.33 4.59
C TYR A 40 -7.32 -11.80 4.65
N GLU A 41 -6.53 -12.63 3.97
CA GLU A 41 -6.74 -14.07 3.84
C GLU A 41 -5.40 -14.79 4.03
N GLY A 42 -5.30 -15.65 5.04
CA GLY A 42 -4.06 -16.36 5.35
C GLY A 42 -4.22 -17.25 6.57
N ARG A 43 -3.34 -17.10 7.57
CA ARG A 43 -3.46 -17.80 8.87
C ARG A 43 -4.75 -17.49 9.64
N ALA A 44 -5.36 -16.36 9.31
CA ALA A 44 -6.67 -15.96 9.75
C ALA A 44 -7.35 -15.25 8.57
N THR A 45 -8.64 -14.99 8.70
CA THR A 45 -9.39 -14.17 7.75
C THR A 45 -9.95 -12.98 8.49
N SER A 46 -9.80 -11.78 7.93
CA SER A 46 -10.35 -10.56 8.51
C SER A 46 -10.70 -9.57 7.43
N THR A 47 -11.78 -8.82 7.64
CA THR A 47 -12.15 -7.68 6.81
C THR A 47 -12.14 -6.40 7.66
N ALA A 48 -11.83 -5.27 7.03
CA ALA A 48 -11.98 -3.97 7.64
C ALA A 48 -12.83 -3.09 6.71
N SER A 49 -13.90 -2.52 7.27
CA SER A 49 -14.83 -1.68 6.53
C SER A 49 -14.18 -0.42 5.95
N LYS A 50 -14.89 0.23 5.05
CA LYS A 50 -14.50 1.49 4.42
C LYS A 50 -14.11 2.56 5.45
N ALA A 51 -12.87 3.03 5.37
CA ALA A 51 -12.36 4.14 6.18
C ALA A 51 -11.07 4.71 5.56
N ARG A 52 -10.73 5.95 5.90
CA ARG A 52 -9.44 6.55 5.53
C ARG A 52 -8.29 5.94 6.32
N ARG A 53 -7.27 5.45 5.61
CA ARG A 53 -6.12 4.74 6.20
C ARG A 53 -4.81 5.23 5.62
N LEU A 54 -3.76 5.13 6.44
CA LEU A 54 -2.38 5.31 6.01
C LEU A 54 -1.82 3.94 5.60
N ILE A 55 -1.36 3.82 4.36
CA ILE A 55 -0.74 2.62 3.82
C ILE A 55 0.73 2.93 3.55
N ILE A 56 1.62 2.07 4.03
CA ILE A 56 3.07 2.18 3.80
C ILE A 56 3.53 0.89 3.13
N ILE A 57 4.09 0.99 1.93
CA ILE A 57 4.73 -0.10 1.20
C ILE A 57 6.23 0.21 1.18
N LYS A 58 7.00 -0.57 1.93
CA LYS A 58 8.45 -0.44 2.01
C LYS A 58 9.14 -1.16 0.85
N GLU A 59 10.39 -0.80 0.63
CA GLU A 59 11.21 -1.34 -0.46
C GLU A 59 11.54 -2.82 -0.31
N ASP A 60 11.55 -3.34 0.91
CA ASP A 60 11.71 -4.77 1.21
C ASP A 60 10.41 -5.58 1.00
N GLY A 61 9.32 -4.92 0.60
CA GLY A 61 8.00 -5.50 0.43
C GLY A 61 7.18 -5.59 1.71
N THR A 62 7.63 -4.99 2.81
CA THR A 62 6.79 -4.87 4.01
C THR A 62 5.66 -3.87 3.75
N VAL A 63 4.41 -4.33 3.94
CA VAL A 63 3.20 -3.51 3.84
C VAL A 63 2.61 -3.32 5.23
N ILE A 64 2.26 -2.07 5.55
CA ILE A 64 1.70 -1.68 6.85
C ILE A 64 0.48 -0.81 6.59
N VAL A 65 -0.64 -1.10 7.26
CA VAL A 65 -1.86 -0.30 7.17
C VAL A 65 -2.30 0.16 8.56
N HIS A 66 -2.41 1.48 8.73
CA HIS A 66 -2.79 2.13 9.97
C HIS A 66 -4.11 2.89 9.84
N GLY A 67 -4.88 2.89 10.93
CA GLY A 67 -5.95 3.87 11.15
C GLY A 67 -5.41 5.17 11.75
N PRO A 68 -6.29 6.13 12.05
CA PRO A 68 -5.90 7.43 12.63
C PRO A 68 -5.38 7.33 14.07
N THR A 69 -5.64 6.22 14.76
CA THR A 69 -5.27 5.99 16.16
C THR A 69 -4.73 4.58 16.36
N GLY A 70 -4.17 4.34 17.54
CA GLY A 70 -3.62 3.04 17.92
C GLY A 70 -2.14 2.92 17.59
N ARG A 71 -1.41 2.25 18.49
CA ARG A 71 0.03 2.00 18.32
C ARG A 71 0.33 1.00 17.20
N ASN A 72 -0.49 -0.03 17.10
CA ASN A 72 -0.25 -1.16 16.20
C ASN A 72 -0.99 -0.97 14.88
N PRO A 73 -0.45 -1.48 13.76
CA PRO A 73 -1.15 -1.50 12.50
C PRO A 73 -2.39 -2.38 12.57
N ILE A 74 -3.40 -2.04 11.76
CA ILE A 74 -4.60 -2.85 11.57
C ILE A 74 -4.24 -4.12 10.81
N ASN A 75 -3.45 -3.98 9.74
CA ASN A 75 -2.86 -5.10 9.00
C ASN A 75 -1.39 -4.80 8.71
N TRP A 76 -0.57 -5.84 8.77
CA TRP A 76 0.82 -5.77 8.34
C TRP A 76 1.21 -7.10 7.68
N GLN A 77 2.03 -7.02 6.65
CA GLN A 77 2.52 -8.19 5.94
C GLN A 77 3.99 -7.98 5.53
N PRO A 78 4.92 -8.80 6.02
CA PRO A 78 6.33 -8.68 5.67
C PRO A 78 6.60 -9.31 4.30
N LYS A 79 7.58 -8.76 3.56
CA LYS A 79 8.13 -9.34 2.33
C LYS A 79 7.06 -9.75 1.30
N ALA A 80 6.00 -8.96 1.17
CA ALA A 80 4.97 -9.18 0.18
C ALA A 80 5.47 -8.77 -1.22
N TYR A 81 5.03 -9.49 -2.25
CA TYR A 81 4.98 -8.96 -3.60
C TYR A 81 3.74 -8.06 -3.73
N VAL A 82 3.90 -6.83 -4.21
CA VAL A 82 2.81 -5.85 -4.27
C VAL A 82 2.54 -5.46 -5.73
N ARG A 83 1.26 -5.47 -6.11
CA ARG A 83 0.79 -5.01 -7.43
C ARG A 83 -0.52 -4.24 -7.29
N GLY A 84 -0.74 -3.24 -8.13
CA GLY A 84 -2.08 -2.70 -8.33
C GLY A 84 -2.82 -3.52 -9.37
N ILE A 85 -4.13 -3.67 -9.20
CA ILE A 85 -5.03 -4.40 -10.09
C ILE A 85 -6.21 -3.49 -10.42
N ILE A 86 -6.59 -3.45 -11.69
CA ILE A 86 -7.86 -2.89 -12.14
C ILE A 86 -8.70 -4.05 -12.65
N LYS A 87 -9.88 -4.24 -12.08
CA LYS A 87 -10.79 -5.31 -12.48
C LYS A 87 -12.23 -4.88 -12.26
N ASP A 88 -13.08 -5.02 -13.27
CA ASP A 88 -14.52 -4.75 -13.19
C ASP A 88 -14.86 -3.33 -12.66
N GLY A 89 -14.01 -2.35 -12.97
CA GLY A 89 -14.15 -0.96 -12.48
C GLY A 89 -13.64 -0.72 -11.06
N GLU A 90 -13.21 -1.77 -10.36
CA GLU A 90 -12.55 -1.67 -9.06
C GLU A 90 -11.03 -1.59 -9.21
N ILE A 91 -10.41 -0.86 -8.29
CA ILE A 91 -8.96 -0.73 -8.20
C ILE A 91 -8.53 -1.18 -6.82
N LEU A 92 -7.59 -2.12 -6.77
CA LEU A 92 -7.06 -2.61 -5.50
C LEU A 92 -5.55 -2.74 -5.54
N ILE A 93 -4.95 -2.68 -4.34
CA ILE A 93 -3.56 -3.04 -4.10
C ILE A 93 -3.57 -4.46 -3.54
N GLU A 94 -2.99 -5.41 -4.28
CA GLU A 94 -2.83 -6.78 -3.84
C GLU A 94 -1.42 -7.02 -3.34
N CYS A 95 -1.31 -7.47 -2.09
CA CYS A 95 -0.05 -7.80 -1.44
C CYS A 95 -0.03 -9.31 -1.15
N ILE A 96 0.90 -10.03 -1.78
CA ILE A 96 0.99 -11.49 -1.69
C ILE A 96 2.27 -11.88 -0.96
N ARG A 97 2.15 -12.59 0.16
CA ARG A 97 3.27 -13.26 0.81
C ARG A 97 3.17 -14.74 0.48
N LEU A 98 4.28 -15.36 0.08
CA LEU A 98 4.27 -16.76 -0.36
C LEU A 98 4.45 -17.76 0.78
N ASN A 99 5.20 -17.39 1.83
CA ASN A 99 5.56 -18.29 2.92
C ASN A 99 5.36 -17.62 4.31
N PRO A 100 4.28 -17.97 5.04
CA PRO A 100 3.12 -18.72 4.53
C PRO A 100 2.36 -17.92 3.46
N LYS A 101 1.48 -18.60 2.72
CA LYS A 101 0.66 -17.98 1.69
C LYS A 101 -0.39 -17.08 2.33
N GLU A 102 -0.25 -15.78 2.16
CA GLU A 102 -1.12 -14.76 2.73
C GLU A 102 -1.43 -13.68 1.67
N TYR A 103 -2.67 -13.22 1.64
CA TYR A 103 -3.16 -12.16 0.77
C TYR A 103 -3.67 -11.01 1.63
N LEU A 104 -3.24 -9.80 1.29
CA LEU A 104 -3.80 -8.56 1.79
C LEU A 104 -4.26 -7.75 0.57
N ARG A 105 -5.58 -7.55 0.44
CA ARG A 105 -6.22 -6.79 -0.63
C ARG A 105 -6.74 -5.49 -0.05
N ILE A 106 -6.34 -4.37 -0.64
CA ILE A 106 -6.74 -3.03 -0.21
C ILE A 106 -7.51 -2.39 -1.36
N HIS A 107 -8.83 -2.29 -1.25
CA HIS A 107 -9.70 -1.75 -2.29
C HIS A 107 -9.74 -0.23 -2.17
N LEU A 108 -9.47 0.48 -3.26
CA LEU A 108 -9.40 1.94 -3.28
C LEU A 108 -10.77 2.55 -3.61
N GLU A 109 -11.29 3.29 -2.65
CA GLU A 109 -12.62 3.89 -2.73
C GLU A 109 -12.58 5.29 -3.35
N GLY A 110 -11.45 5.99 -3.22
CA GLY A 110 -11.25 7.33 -3.79
C GLY A 110 -9.78 7.60 -4.12
N ASP A 111 -9.52 8.83 -4.52
CA ASP A 111 -8.19 9.28 -4.93
C ASP A 111 -7.24 9.41 -3.73
N PRO A 112 -6.05 8.78 -3.80
CA PRO A 112 -5.07 8.83 -2.72
C PRO A 112 -4.24 10.12 -2.76
N ASP A 113 -3.92 10.63 -1.58
CA ASP A 113 -2.71 11.43 -1.40
C ASP A 113 -1.51 10.47 -1.33
N ILE A 114 -0.48 10.73 -2.13
CA ILE A 114 0.70 9.87 -2.24
C ILE A 114 2.00 10.61 -1.97
N MET A 115 2.94 9.89 -1.36
CA MET A 115 4.33 10.29 -1.22
C MET A 115 5.26 9.14 -1.62
N ILE A 116 6.20 9.40 -2.54
CA ILE A 116 7.23 8.43 -2.96
C ILE A 116 8.58 8.85 -2.39
N VAL A 117 9.18 7.99 -1.56
CA VAL A 117 10.38 8.30 -0.78
C VAL A 117 11.43 7.20 -0.92
N PRO A 118 12.49 7.38 -1.72
CA PRO A 118 13.63 6.46 -1.73
C PRO A 118 14.36 6.53 -0.38
N LEU A 119 14.36 5.42 0.37
CA LEU A 119 14.99 5.30 1.69
C LEU A 119 16.22 4.40 1.65
N SER A 120 16.24 3.38 0.80
CA SER A 120 17.48 2.63 0.56
C SER A 120 18.39 3.47 -0.32
N ARG A 121 19.42 4.04 0.28
CA ARG A 121 20.58 4.53 -0.47
C ARG A 121 21.67 3.48 -0.44
N GLY A 122 21.72 2.71 -1.52
CA GLY A 122 22.82 1.86 -1.96
C GLY A 122 22.83 1.91 -3.47
#